data_AF-A0A8S0ST60-F1
#
_entry.id   AF-A0A8S0ST60-F1
#
_cell.length_a   1.000
_cell.length_b   1.000
_cell.length_c   1.000
_cell.angle_alpha   90.00
_cell.angle_beta   90.00
_cell.angle_gamma   90.00
#
_symmetry.space_group_name_H-M   'P 1'
#
loop_
_entity.id
_entity.type
_entity.pdbx_description
1 polymer ?
#
loop_
_entity_poly.entity_id
_entity_poly.type
_entity_poly.pdbx_seq_one_letter_code
_entity_poly.pdbx_strand_id
1 'polypeptide(L)'
;MPRKEMRCLLFSSKVSTSPSPSPSPTPSPSVSHFPLPSRFGLPPSRPSFSESVMNRSLEMAEPIIMKWNPETTTFAKVTSLFYGNRNEAIDFIQWVKNLQNAMQLFITGNSSSEKIVRAQNLMQIAMKRLQKEFYQILSMNRAHLDPESVSTRSSRTSIQSSISVYDEEDDDDIKIVNESMTEVEDGSSIAMADLKLIADFMISCGYAKECLKIYTVIRKSIVDEGIFKLGVEKFSASQIHKMDWNALESRINNWLNAVITAVKTLFNGEKILCDHVFASSDSIRESCFNEITKEGAMILFGFPENVAKNSKKSSDKVYRILEMMLKLLLSRFRLRKMGRLLGEFRSKLLLLNVMEDKDGDFSVEMGMI
;
A
#
# COMPACT_ATOMS: atom_id res chain seq x y z
N MET A 1 -2.62 -34.33 -1.66
CA MET A 1 -3.51 -35.04 -2.61
C MET A 1 -4.77 -35.44 -1.85
N PRO A 2 -5.98 -35.24 -2.40
CA PRO A 2 -6.43 -35.88 -3.64
C PRO A 2 -6.96 -34.91 -4.72
N ARG A 3 -6.92 -35.40 -5.96
CA ARG A 3 -7.44 -34.78 -7.20
C ARG A 3 -8.95 -35.03 -7.31
N LYS A 4 -9.70 -34.10 -7.91
CA LYS A 4 -11.04 -34.38 -8.43
C LYS A 4 -11.23 -33.70 -9.79
N GLU A 5 -11.87 -34.47 -10.66
CA GLU A 5 -11.74 -34.51 -12.12
C GLU A 5 -12.47 -33.40 -12.89
N MET A 6 -11.95 -33.17 -14.09
CA MET A 6 -12.53 -32.41 -15.19
C MET A 6 -13.60 -33.25 -15.91
N ARG A 7 -14.72 -32.64 -16.32
CA ARG A 7 -15.66 -33.22 -17.29
C ARG A 7 -15.68 -32.38 -18.56
N CYS A 8 -15.22 -32.99 -19.64
CA CYS A 8 -15.41 -32.53 -21.02
C CYS A 8 -16.78 -33.03 -21.53
N LEU A 9 -17.53 -32.17 -22.23
CA LEU A 9 -18.70 -32.55 -23.01
C LEU A 9 -18.33 -32.49 -24.49
N LEU A 10 -18.29 -33.66 -25.12
CA LEU A 10 -18.22 -33.86 -26.58
C LEU A 10 -19.65 -34.02 -27.10
N PHE A 11 -19.99 -33.32 -28.20
CA PHE A 11 -21.16 -33.65 -29.01
C PHE A 11 -20.72 -34.14 -30.39
N SER A 12 -21.34 -35.26 -30.76
CA SER A 12 -21.03 -36.17 -31.87
C SER A 12 -21.57 -35.67 -33.22
N SER A 13 -20.77 -35.83 -34.28
CA SER A 13 -21.19 -35.67 -35.68
C SER A 13 -21.56 -37.04 -36.27
N LYS A 14 -22.78 -37.17 -36.80
CA LYS A 14 -23.24 -38.36 -37.53
C LYS A 14 -22.74 -38.34 -38.98
N VAL A 15 -22.22 -39.49 -39.40
CA VAL A 15 -21.83 -39.86 -40.78
C VAL A 15 -22.87 -40.84 -41.34
N SER A 16 -23.18 -40.74 -42.64
CA SER A 16 -23.67 -41.86 -43.47
C SER A 16 -23.40 -41.53 -44.95
N THR A 17 -22.28 -41.97 -45.54
CA THR A 17 -22.04 -43.22 -46.32
C THR A 17 -22.72 -43.26 -47.71
N SER A 18 -21.87 -43.29 -48.75
CA SER A 18 -22.16 -43.53 -50.18
C SER A 18 -22.20 -45.03 -50.53
N PRO A 19 -22.59 -45.42 -51.77
CA PRO A 19 -21.58 -45.99 -52.69
C PRO A 19 -21.79 -45.80 -54.22
N SER A 20 -20.70 -45.47 -54.94
CA SER A 20 -20.08 -46.08 -56.17
C SER A 20 -20.89 -46.33 -57.50
N PRO A 21 -20.27 -46.74 -58.66
CA PRO A 21 -19.78 -45.81 -59.72
C PRO A 21 -20.07 -46.20 -61.23
N SER A 22 -20.02 -45.20 -62.15
CA SER A 22 -19.64 -45.22 -63.61
C SER A 22 -20.38 -46.14 -64.63
N PRO A 23 -20.33 -45.96 -65.99
CA PRO A 23 -19.38 -45.20 -66.83
C PRO A 23 -19.98 -44.31 -67.97
N SER A 24 -19.09 -43.58 -68.65
CA SER A 24 -19.29 -42.65 -69.79
C SER A 24 -19.49 -43.37 -71.16
N PRO A 25 -19.91 -42.67 -72.24
CA PRO A 25 -18.91 -42.23 -73.25
C PRO A 25 -19.23 -40.96 -74.10
N THR A 26 -18.17 -40.19 -74.40
CA THR A 26 -17.80 -39.50 -75.68
C THR A 26 -18.59 -38.26 -76.24
N PRO A 27 -17.93 -37.40 -77.10
CA PRO A 27 -17.99 -35.94 -76.98
C PRO A 27 -18.44 -35.13 -78.22
N SER A 28 -18.51 -33.79 -78.05
CA SER A 28 -18.37 -32.65 -79.02
C SER A 28 -19.63 -31.76 -79.18
N PRO A 29 -19.54 -30.47 -79.60
CA PRO A 29 -18.48 -29.46 -79.42
C PRO A 29 -18.99 -28.06 -78.94
N SER A 30 -18.05 -27.29 -78.37
CA SER A 30 -17.83 -25.84 -78.44
C SER A 30 -19.00 -24.85 -78.62
N VAL A 31 -19.33 -24.11 -77.55
CA VAL A 31 -19.80 -22.71 -77.63
C VAL A 31 -18.98 -21.86 -76.66
N SER A 32 -18.25 -20.91 -77.22
CA SER A 32 -17.43 -19.93 -76.52
C SER A 32 -18.29 -18.94 -75.73
N HIS A 33 -18.22 -18.98 -74.41
CA HIS A 33 -18.67 -17.89 -73.55
C HIS A 33 -17.50 -17.37 -72.72
N PHE A 34 -17.07 -16.15 -73.02
CA PHE A 34 -16.18 -15.34 -72.20
C PHE A 34 -16.81 -15.11 -70.81
N PRO A 35 -16.10 -15.36 -69.69
CA PRO A 35 -16.48 -14.81 -68.40
C PRO A 35 -15.78 -13.44 -68.19
N LEU A 36 -16.59 -12.43 -67.88
CA LEU A 36 -16.17 -11.10 -67.46
C LEU A 36 -15.21 -11.14 -66.25
N PRO A 37 -14.34 -10.12 -66.09
CA PRO A 37 -13.45 -10.03 -64.93
C PRO A 37 -14.26 -9.80 -63.65
N SER A 38 -14.07 -10.68 -62.68
CA SER A 38 -14.57 -10.57 -61.31
C SER A 38 -13.98 -9.33 -60.63
N ARG A 39 -14.67 -8.20 -60.75
CA ARG A 39 -14.50 -7.03 -59.88
C ARG A 39 -15.30 -7.24 -58.60
N PHE A 40 -14.78 -6.61 -57.54
CA PHE A 40 -15.31 -6.50 -56.17
C PHE A 40 -14.89 -7.63 -55.23
N GLY A 41 -13.60 -7.61 -54.86
CA GLY A 41 -13.26 -7.95 -53.48
C GLY A 41 -14.06 -7.05 -52.54
N LEU A 42 -14.71 -7.66 -51.54
CA LEU A 42 -15.34 -6.94 -50.45
C LEU A 42 -14.35 -5.90 -49.89
N PRO A 43 -14.76 -4.65 -49.63
CA PRO A 43 -13.91 -3.70 -48.93
C PRO A 43 -13.50 -4.33 -47.59
N PRO A 44 -12.25 -4.14 -47.11
CA PRO A 44 -11.93 -4.53 -45.75
C PRO A 44 -12.95 -3.87 -44.82
N SER A 45 -13.60 -4.69 -43.99
CA SER A 45 -14.58 -4.23 -43.01
C SER A 45 -13.94 -3.11 -42.19
N ARG A 46 -14.56 -1.93 -42.21
CA ARG A 46 -14.04 -0.76 -41.50
C ARG A 46 -13.97 -1.13 -40.00
N PRO A 47 -12.80 -1.01 -39.35
CA PRO A 47 -12.67 -1.38 -37.95
C PRO A 47 -13.65 -0.56 -37.10
N SER A 48 -14.21 -1.19 -36.08
CA SER A 48 -15.12 -0.47 -35.16
C SER A 48 -14.38 0.68 -34.48
N PHE A 49 -15.12 1.67 -33.96
CA PHE A 49 -14.50 2.77 -33.21
C PHE A 49 -13.63 2.26 -32.05
N SER A 50 -14.12 1.28 -31.28
CA SER A 50 -13.37 0.68 -30.19
C SER A 50 -12.10 -0.04 -30.67
N GLU A 51 -12.16 -0.69 -31.84
CA GLU A 51 -11.01 -1.36 -32.45
C GLU A 51 -9.95 -0.37 -32.93
N SER A 52 -10.36 0.74 -33.53
CA SER A 52 -9.46 1.82 -33.95
C SER A 52 -8.74 2.45 -32.75
N VAL A 53 -9.48 2.73 -31.67
CA VAL A 53 -8.91 3.23 -30.40
C VAL A 53 -7.92 2.22 -29.83
N MET A 54 -8.28 0.94 -29.78
CA MET A 54 -7.41 -0.11 -29.26
C MET A 54 -6.10 -0.26 -30.06
N ASN A 55 -6.19 -0.28 -31.39
CA ASN A 55 -5.02 -0.38 -32.26
C ASN A 55 -4.06 0.80 -32.04
N ARG A 56 -4.60 2.02 -31.99
CA ARG A 56 -3.80 3.23 -31.78
C ARG A 56 -3.16 3.25 -30.39
N SER A 57 -3.88 2.81 -29.35
CA SER A 57 -3.33 2.71 -28.00
C SER A 57 -2.20 1.69 -27.91
N LEU A 58 -2.32 0.54 -28.60
CA LEU A 58 -1.25 -0.44 -28.69
C LEU A 58 -0.01 0.12 -29.40
N GLU A 59 -0.20 0.72 -30.58
CA GLU A 59 0.89 1.29 -31.39
C GLU A 59 1.70 2.34 -30.62
N MET A 60 1.03 3.19 -29.83
CA MET A 60 1.71 4.23 -29.07
C MET A 60 2.30 3.74 -27.74
N ALA A 61 1.61 2.86 -27.02
CA ALA A 61 2.04 2.43 -25.69
C ALA A 61 3.17 1.38 -25.74
N GLU A 62 3.15 0.49 -26.73
CA GLU A 62 4.09 -0.63 -26.82
C GLU A 62 5.57 -0.23 -26.86
N PRO A 63 6.05 0.70 -27.71
CA PRO A 63 7.47 1.07 -27.73
C PRO A 63 7.93 1.65 -26.38
N ILE A 64 7.05 2.39 -25.70
CA ILE A 64 7.33 3.04 -24.42
C ILE A 64 7.40 2.00 -23.29
N ILE A 65 6.44 1.07 -23.27
CA ILE A 65 6.40 -0.02 -22.29
C ILE A 65 7.59 -0.97 -22.48
N MET A 66 7.91 -1.32 -23.74
CA MET A 66 9.00 -2.25 -24.06
C MET A 66 10.38 -1.66 -23.80
N LYS A 67 10.57 -0.34 -23.98
CA LYS A 67 11.79 0.37 -23.57
C LYS A 67 12.12 0.09 -22.10
N TRP A 68 11.10 0.12 -21.25
CA TRP A 68 11.21 -0.04 -19.79
C TRP A 68 10.90 -1.45 -19.29
N ASN A 69 10.89 -2.45 -20.17
CA ASN A 69 10.67 -3.83 -19.77
C ASN A 69 11.90 -4.37 -19.01
N PRO A 70 11.77 -4.70 -17.70
CA PRO A 70 12.89 -5.12 -16.88
C PRO A 70 13.43 -6.51 -17.24
N GLU A 71 12.73 -7.30 -18.05
CA GLU A 71 13.18 -8.65 -18.44
C GLU A 71 14.11 -8.60 -19.67
N THR A 72 13.83 -7.70 -20.62
CA THR A 72 14.48 -7.64 -21.92
C THR A 72 15.65 -6.65 -21.98
N THR A 73 15.55 -5.48 -21.32
CA THR A 73 16.60 -4.45 -21.41
C THR A 73 17.46 -4.40 -20.14
N THR A 74 18.78 -4.56 -20.29
CA THR A 74 19.75 -4.34 -19.20
C THR A 74 19.68 -2.91 -18.66
N PHE A 75 19.35 -1.95 -19.52
CA PHE A 75 19.04 -0.58 -19.13
C PHE A 75 17.90 -0.49 -18.10
N ALA A 76 16.72 -1.06 -18.39
CA ALA A 76 15.60 -1.04 -17.44
C ALA A 76 15.85 -1.91 -16.19
N LYS A 77 16.80 -2.86 -16.26
CA LYS A 77 17.25 -3.64 -15.10
C LYS A 77 17.97 -2.78 -14.06
N VAL A 78 18.68 -1.73 -14.45
CA VAL A 78 19.52 -0.96 -13.52
C VAL A 78 19.01 0.46 -13.32
N THR A 79 18.50 1.09 -14.37
CA THR A 79 18.05 2.49 -14.33
C THR A 79 16.65 2.61 -13.71
N SER A 80 16.45 3.61 -12.85
CA SER A 80 15.12 4.00 -12.37
C SER A 80 14.40 4.87 -13.40
N LEU A 81 13.10 4.65 -13.56
CA LEU A 81 12.22 5.40 -14.47
C LEU A 81 12.11 6.87 -14.04
N PHE A 82 12.22 7.13 -12.73
CA PHE A 82 12.14 8.47 -12.15
C PHE A 82 13.52 9.15 -12.07
N TYR A 83 14.60 8.47 -12.43
CA TYR A 83 15.95 9.05 -12.40
C TYR A 83 16.20 10.00 -13.57
N GLY A 84 16.54 11.25 -13.28
CA GLY A 84 16.96 12.27 -14.24
C GLY A 84 15.84 12.89 -15.10
N ASN A 85 14.73 12.18 -15.35
CA ASN A 85 13.61 12.71 -16.13
C ASN A 85 12.24 12.23 -15.59
N ARG A 86 11.70 12.97 -14.63
CA ARG A 86 10.37 12.71 -14.04
C ARG A 86 9.25 12.78 -15.08
N ASN A 87 9.37 13.61 -16.11
CA ASN A 87 8.34 13.75 -17.14
C ASN A 87 8.20 12.45 -17.95
N GLU A 88 9.30 11.74 -18.21
CA GLU A 88 9.25 10.44 -18.89
C GLU A 88 8.45 9.41 -18.06
N ALA A 89 8.58 9.43 -16.74
CA ALA A 89 7.82 8.56 -15.85
C ALA A 89 6.31 8.88 -15.89
N ILE A 90 5.96 10.16 -15.93
CA ILE A 90 4.57 10.63 -16.05
C ILE A 90 3.99 10.19 -17.40
N ASP A 91 4.72 10.41 -18.49
CA ASP A 91 4.32 9.98 -19.83
C ASP A 91 4.11 8.47 -19.88
N PHE A 92 5.04 7.68 -19.34
CA PHE A 92 4.91 6.23 -19.24
C PHE A 92 3.58 5.84 -18.58
N ILE A 93 3.26 6.42 -17.42
CA ILE A 93 2.03 6.13 -16.68
C ILE A 93 0.79 6.57 -17.48
N GLN A 94 0.85 7.70 -18.17
CA GLN A 94 -0.23 8.17 -19.02
C GLN A 94 -0.50 7.23 -20.21
N TRP A 95 0.55 6.71 -20.84
CA TRP A 95 0.41 5.72 -21.92
C TRP A 95 -0.19 4.40 -21.44
N VAL A 96 0.23 3.91 -20.27
CA VAL A 96 -0.34 2.69 -19.66
C VAL A 96 -1.81 2.93 -19.28
N LYS A 97 -2.16 4.11 -18.75
CA LYS A 97 -3.55 4.50 -18.45
C LYS A 97 -4.41 4.51 -19.72
N ASN A 98 -3.90 5.10 -20.79
CA ASN A 98 -4.59 5.13 -22.09
C ASN A 98 -4.82 3.73 -22.64
N LEU A 99 -3.83 2.84 -22.52
CA LEU A 99 -3.95 1.43 -22.90
C LEU A 99 -5.01 0.70 -22.07
N GLN A 100 -5.03 0.91 -20.75
CA GLN A 100 -6.04 0.32 -19.86
C GLN A 100 -7.46 0.77 -20.25
N ASN A 101 -7.66 2.07 -20.46
CA ASN A 101 -8.96 2.62 -20.86
C ASN A 101 -9.42 2.05 -22.21
N ALA A 102 -8.53 1.99 -23.20
CA ALA A 102 -8.81 1.39 -24.50
C ALA A 102 -9.20 -0.10 -24.36
N MET A 103 -8.48 -0.84 -23.50
CA MET A 103 -8.78 -2.24 -23.20
C MET A 103 -10.18 -2.41 -22.59
N GLN A 104 -10.59 -1.57 -21.63
CA GLN A 104 -11.93 -1.61 -21.02
C GLN A 104 -13.05 -1.30 -22.05
N LEU A 105 -12.85 -0.29 -22.90
CA LEU A 105 -13.77 0.05 -23.97
C LEU A 105 -13.89 -1.08 -25.01
N PHE A 106 -12.76 -1.71 -25.34
CA PHE A 106 -12.71 -2.77 -26.34
C PHE A 106 -13.37 -4.06 -25.84
N ILE A 107 -13.12 -4.47 -24.58
CA ILE A 107 -13.76 -5.64 -23.96
C ILE A 107 -15.30 -5.52 -23.97
N THR A 108 -15.82 -4.30 -23.77
CA THR A 108 -17.27 -4.04 -23.76
C THR A 108 -17.90 -4.16 -25.16
N GLY A 109 -17.13 -3.92 -26.22
CA GLY A 109 -17.64 -3.76 -27.58
C GLY A 109 -17.35 -4.90 -28.55
N ASN A 110 -16.24 -5.64 -28.40
CA ASN A 110 -15.86 -6.79 -29.25
C ASN A 110 -14.66 -7.54 -28.64
N SER A 111 -14.77 -8.85 -28.43
CA SER A 111 -13.72 -9.69 -27.83
C SER A 111 -12.76 -10.28 -28.87
N SER A 112 -12.02 -9.44 -29.61
CA SER A 112 -10.86 -9.97 -30.36
C SER A 112 -9.77 -10.40 -29.37
N SER A 113 -9.53 -11.71 -29.26
CA SER A 113 -8.66 -12.25 -28.20
C SER A 113 -7.20 -11.83 -28.37
N GLU A 114 -6.70 -11.68 -29.60
CA GLU A 114 -5.27 -11.39 -29.83
C GLU A 114 -4.87 -10.00 -29.33
N LYS A 115 -5.64 -8.96 -29.67
CA LYS A 115 -5.35 -7.58 -29.23
C LYS A 115 -5.47 -7.41 -27.72
N ILE A 116 -6.47 -8.08 -27.13
CA ILE A 116 -6.65 -8.11 -25.68
C ILE A 116 -5.47 -8.82 -25.02
N VAL A 117 -5.05 -9.98 -25.52
CA VAL A 117 -3.88 -10.70 -24.99
C VAL A 117 -2.61 -9.84 -25.09
N ARG A 118 -2.39 -9.17 -26.23
CA ARG A 118 -1.25 -8.26 -26.41
C ARG A 118 -1.27 -7.11 -25.40
N ALA A 119 -2.41 -6.46 -25.22
CA ALA A 119 -2.55 -5.39 -24.23
C ALA A 119 -2.39 -5.89 -22.79
N GLN A 120 -2.93 -7.06 -22.46
CA GLN A 120 -2.75 -7.68 -21.15
C GLN A 120 -1.27 -7.95 -20.86
N ASN A 121 -0.51 -8.45 -21.83
CA ASN A 121 0.93 -8.66 -21.69
C ASN A 121 1.67 -7.33 -21.44
N LEU A 122 1.35 -6.28 -22.19
CA LEU A 122 1.92 -4.94 -21.98
C LEU A 122 1.56 -4.36 -20.62
N MET A 123 0.32 -4.53 -20.16
CA MET A 123 -0.11 -4.13 -18.82
C MET A 123 0.70 -4.86 -17.75
N GLN A 124 0.94 -6.17 -17.88
CA GLN A 124 1.75 -6.93 -16.93
C GLN A 124 3.20 -6.44 -16.87
N ILE A 125 3.81 -6.15 -18.03
CA ILE A 125 5.16 -5.59 -18.11
C ILE A 125 5.21 -4.23 -17.42
N ALA A 126 4.24 -3.35 -17.71
CA ALA A 126 4.16 -2.04 -17.10
C ALA A 126 3.99 -2.10 -15.59
N MET A 127 3.12 -2.99 -15.09
CA MET A 127 2.91 -3.17 -13.66
C MET A 127 4.13 -3.74 -12.94
N LYS A 128 4.86 -4.69 -13.55
CA LYS A 128 6.14 -5.18 -13.02
C LYS A 128 7.17 -4.04 -12.93
N ARG A 129 7.22 -3.17 -13.93
CA ARG A 129 8.12 -2.00 -13.92
C ARG A 129 7.76 -1.04 -12.78
N LEU A 130 6.49 -0.69 -12.62
CA LEU A 130 6.04 0.21 -11.55
C LEU A 130 6.24 -0.38 -10.15
N GLN A 131 6.01 -1.68 -9.96
CA GLN A 131 6.35 -2.38 -8.72
C GLN A 131 7.83 -2.20 -8.37
N LYS A 132 8.71 -2.34 -9.36
CA LYS A 132 10.15 -2.16 -9.18
C LYS A 132 10.52 -0.71 -8.83
N GLU A 133 9.93 0.27 -9.52
CA GLU A 133 10.15 1.69 -9.20
C GLU A 133 9.70 2.03 -7.79
N PHE A 134 8.51 1.56 -7.42
CA PHE A 134 7.96 1.77 -6.08
C PHE A 134 8.88 1.19 -5.00
N TYR A 135 9.41 -0.01 -5.23
CA TYR A 135 10.43 -0.61 -4.36
C TYR A 135 11.72 0.22 -4.30
N GLN A 136 12.22 0.67 -5.46
CA GLN A 136 13.47 1.44 -5.54
C GLN A 136 13.35 2.77 -4.82
N ILE A 137 12.28 3.53 -5.04
CA ILE A 137 12.03 4.82 -4.37
C ILE A 137 11.96 4.63 -2.86
N LEU A 138 11.19 3.64 -2.37
CA LEU A 138 11.10 3.32 -0.94
C LEU A 138 12.46 2.92 -0.34
N SER A 139 13.29 2.18 -1.09
CA SER A 139 14.57 1.66 -0.61
C SER A 139 15.68 2.70 -0.63
N MET A 140 15.74 3.55 -1.65
CA MET A 140 16.76 4.60 -1.79
C MET A 140 16.50 5.77 -0.85
N ASN A 141 15.24 6.03 -0.49
CA ASN A 141 14.85 7.14 0.37
C ASN A 141 14.59 6.74 1.82
N ARG A 142 15.18 5.64 2.32
CA ARG A 142 14.95 5.14 3.68
C ARG A 142 15.16 6.20 4.77
N ALA A 143 16.25 6.96 4.69
CA ALA A 143 16.56 8.01 5.67
C ALA A 143 15.58 9.18 5.59
N HIS A 144 15.20 9.60 4.38
CA HIS A 144 14.28 10.72 4.16
C HIS A 144 12.81 10.40 4.44
N LEU A 145 12.45 9.12 4.33
CA LEU A 145 11.13 8.61 4.65
C LEU A 145 11.09 8.02 6.07
N ASP A 146 12.15 8.13 6.86
CA ASP A 146 12.14 7.65 8.23
C ASP A 146 10.97 8.31 8.99
N PRO A 147 10.17 7.55 9.75
CA PRO A 147 9.01 8.10 10.45
C PRO A 147 9.30 9.32 11.34
N GLU A 148 10.48 9.40 11.96
CA GLU A 148 10.86 10.55 12.77
C GLU A 148 11.03 11.82 11.92
N SER A 149 11.68 11.69 10.78
CA SER A 149 11.86 12.78 9.81
C SER A 149 10.52 13.27 9.27
N VAL A 150 9.62 12.35 8.91
CA VAL A 150 8.27 12.66 8.41
C VAL A 150 7.43 13.37 9.48
N SER A 151 7.46 12.87 10.73
CA SER A 151 6.72 13.46 11.84
C SER A 151 7.19 14.87 12.18
N THR A 152 8.51 15.07 12.22
CA THR A 152 9.14 16.37 12.50
C THR A 152 8.77 17.39 11.41
N ARG A 153 8.89 17.01 10.13
CA ARG A 153 8.54 17.86 9.00
C ARG A 153 7.08 18.28 9.03
N SER A 154 6.17 17.33 9.22
CA SER A 154 4.73 17.64 9.28
C SER A 154 4.39 18.60 10.41
N SER A 155 5.12 18.55 11.52
CA SER A 155 4.96 19.50 12.62
C SER A 155 5.41 20.91 12.22
N ARG A 156 6.54 21.04 11.51
CA ARG A 156 7.05 22.33 11.00
C ARG A 156 6.10 22.98 9.98
N THR A 157 5.61 22.20 9.01
CA THR A 157 4.66 22.72 8.00
C THR A 157 3.37 23.21 8.65
N SER A 158 2.90 22.52 9.70
CA SER A 158 1.70 22.94 10.44
C SER A 158 1.89 24.26 11.20
N ILE A 159 3.08 24.51 11.77
CA ILE A 159 3.41 25.76 12.45
C ILE A 159 3.49 26.91 11.43
N GLN A 160 4.13 26.68 10.29
CA GLN A 160 4.23 27.68 9.23
C GLN A 160 2.87 28.02 8.62
N SER A 161 1.97 27.04 8.47
CA SER A 161 0.58 27.32 8.05
C SER A 161 -0.26 28.05 9.11
N SER A 162 0.18 28.07 10.37
CA SER A 162 -0.51 28.77 11.46
C SER A 162 -0.03 30.22 11.65
N ILE A 163 1.13 30.60 11.11
CA ILE A 163 1.74 31.93 11.28
C ILE A 163 1.47 32.89 10.11
N SER A 164 0.72 32.48 9.08
CA SER A 164 0.47 33.29 7.88
C SER A 164 -0.83 34.12 7.92
N VAL A 165 -1.29 34.55 9.11
CA VAL A 165 -2.47 35.43 9.24
C VAL A 165 -2.24 36.47 10.34
N TYR A 166 -1.21 37.30 10.23
CA TYR A 166 -1.21 38.65 10.79
C TYR A 166 -0.41 39.54 9.85
N ASP A 167 -1.13 40.40 9.15
CA ASP A 167 -0.64 41.52 8.38
C ASP A 167 -0.28 42.62 9.38
N GLU A 168 0.98 43.08 9.38
CA GLU A 168 1.33 44.42 9.83
C GLU A 168 2.64 44.83 9.14
N GLU A 169 2.51 45.87 8.33
CA GLU A 169 3.54 46.62 7.63
C GLU A 169 4.59 47.14 8.62
N ASP A 170 5.88 46.81 8.45
CA ASP A 170 6.97 47.80 8.38
C ASP A 170 8.34 47.16 8.09
N ASP A 171 9.25 48.05 7.70
CA ASP A 171 10.53 47.94 7.01
C ASP A 171 11.67 47.06 7.60
N ASP A 172 12.51 46.62 6.67
CA ASP A 172 13.92 46.19 6.72
C ASP A 172 14.50 45.23 7.81
N ASP A 173 15.35 44.32 7.33
CA ASP A 173 16.32 43.48 8.05
C ASP A 173 15.88 42.21 8.80
N ILE A 174 15.42 41.18 8.08
CA ILE A 174 15.73 39.78 8.44
C ILE A 174 16.09 38.96 7.19
N LYS A 175 17.29 39.20 6.66
CA LYS A 175 17.91 38.36 5.63
C LYS A 175 18.82 37.31 6.27
N ILE A 176 18.30 36.47 7.16
CA ILE A 176 19.11 35.44 7.84
C ILE A 176 18.37 34.09 7.86
N VAL A 177 18.89 33.19 6.99
CA VAL A 177 18.73 31.72 6.96
C VAL A 177 17.37 31.19 6.47
N ASN A 178 17.11 31.33 5.18
CA ASN A 178 16.20 30.44 4.45
C ASN A 178 16.88 29.69 3.28
N GLU A 179 18.22 29.78 3.18
CA GLU A 179 18.97 29.33 2.00
C GLU A 179 19.70 27.99 2.21
N SER A 180 19.59 27.38 3.40
CA SER A 180 20.11 26.03 3.67
C SER A 180 19.01 24.95 3.76
N MET A 181 17.75 25.31 3.46
CA MET A 181 16.57 24.48 3.70
C MET A 181 15.97 23.83 2.44
N THR A 182 16.57 24.03 1.26
CA THR A 182 15.88 23.83 -0.03
C THR A 182 16.27 22.58 -0.83
N GLU A 183 17.29 21.80 -0.45
CA GLU A 183 17.63 20.57 -1.22
C GLU A 183 17.12 19.27 -0.56
N VAL A 184 17.18 19.15 0.76
CA VAL A 184 16.79 17.92 1.49
C VAL A 184 15.27 17.81 1.69
N GLU A 185 14.57 18.93 1.88
CA GLU A 185 13.10 18.96 1.92
C GLU A 185 12.47 18.74 0.54
N ASP A 186 13.20 19.05 -0.53
CA ASP A 186 12.78 18.83 -1.92
C ASP A 186 12.82 17.34 -2.29
N GLY A 187 13.93 16.65 -2.02
CA GLY A 187 14.07 15.22 -2.33
C GLY A 187 13.03 14.30 -1.65
N SER A 188 12.73 14.54 -0.36
CA SER A 188 11.70 13.79 0.37
C SER A 188 10.28 14.08 -0.17
N SER A 189 10.00 15.33 -0.54
CA SER A 189 8.70 15.72 -1.12
C SER A 189 8.46 15.06 -2.47
N ILE A 190 9.49 15.07 -3.33
CA ILE A 190 9.46 14.43 -4.64
C ILE A 190 9.24 12.93 -4.49
N ALA A 191 9.99 12.26 -3.61
CA ALA A 191 9.83 10.83 -3.36
C ALA A 191 8.40 10.48 -2.89
N MET A 192 7.83 11.25 -1.95
CA MET A 192 6.46 11.05 -1.49
C MET A 192 5.43 11.23 -2.61
N ALA A 193 5.59 12.28 -3.43
CA ALA A 193 4.72 12.55 -4.57
C ALA A 193 4.78 11.45 -5.63
N ASP A 194 5.98 10.93 -5.92
CA ASP A 194 6.18 9.86 -6.89
C ASP A 194 5.63 8.52 -6.37
N LEU A 195 5.80 8.21 -5.08
CA LEU A 195 5.17 7.06 -4.44
C LEU A 195 3.64 7.15 -4.53
N LYS A 196 3.06 8.31 -4.24
CA LYS A 196 1.61 8.53 -4.37
C LYS A 196 1.15 8.33 -5.80
N LEU A 197 1.87 8.90 -6.77
CA LEU A 197 1.52 8.80 -8.19
C LEU A 197 1.51 7.34 -8.66
N ILE A 198 2.54 6.56 -8.31
CA ILE A 198 2.61 5.14 -8.64
C ILE A 198 1.52 4.36 -7.91
N ALA A 199 1.31 4.60 -6.62
CA ALA A 199 0.32 3.90 -5.80
C ALA A 199 -1.10 4.11 -6.33
N ASP A 200 -1.51 5.36 -6.55
CA ASP A 200 -2.82 5.71 -7.11
C ASP A 200 -3.05 5.00 -8.45
N PHE A 201 -2.03 5.00 -9.32
CA PHE A 201 -2.13 4.35 -10.60
C PHE A 201 -2.25 2.82 -10.49
N MET A 202 -1.38 2.16 -9.71
CA MET A 202 -1.43 0.72 -9.50
C MET A 202 -2.78 0.27 -8.88
N ILE A 203 -3.30 1.04 -7.91
CA ILE A 203 -4.59 0.77 -7.29
C ILE A 203 -5.72 0.88 -8.32
N SER A 204 -5.72 1.93 -9.15
CA SER A 204 -6.69 2.10 -10.23
C SER A 204 -6.64 0.98 -11.29
N CYS A 205 -5.49 0.32 -11.42
CA CYS A 205 -5.29 -0.83 -12.30
C CYS A 205 -5.69 -2.18 -11.66
N GLY A 206 -6.09 -2.20 -10.40
CA GLY A 206 -6.41 -3.43 -9.65
C GLY A 206 -5.20 -4.12 -9.01
N TYR A 207 -4.04 -3.48 -8.98
CA TYR A 207 -2.78 -4.01 -8.42
C TYR A 207 -2.52 -3.49 -6.99
N ALA A 208 -3.59 -3.23 -6.23
CA ALA A 208 -3.48 -2.72 -4.86
C ALA A 208 -2.72 -3.69 -3.95
N LYS A 209 -2.89 -5.01 -4.12
CA LYS A 209 -2.26 -6.04 -3.28
C LYS A 209 -0.74 -6.06 -3.46
N GLU A 210 -0.27 -5.98 -4.69
CA GLU A 210 1.15 -5.95 -5.05
C GLU A 210 1.81 -4.68 -4.54
N CYS A 211 1.15 -3.53 -4.75
CA CYS A 211 1.60 -2.23 -4.24
C CYS A 211 1.77 -2.25 -2.71
N LEU A 212 0.72 -2.70 -2.00
CA LEU A 212 0.73 -2.78 -0.53
C LEU A 212 1.79 -3.74 -0.01
N LYS A 213 1.95 -4.91 -0.64
CA LYS A 213 2.98 -5.87 -0.24
C LYS A 213 4.37 -5.25 -0.26
N ILE A 214 4.71 -4.50 -1.30
CA ILE A 214 6.02 -3.84 -1.43
C ILE A 214 6.17 -2.76 -0.36
N TYR A 215 5.15 -1.92 -0.20
CA TYR A 215 5.13 -0.86 0.82
C TYR A 215 5.33 -1.44 2.21
N THR A 216 4.47 -2.38 2.62
CA THR A 216 4.48 -2.99 3.95
C THR A 216 5.81 -3.64 4.27
N VAL A 217 6.42 -4.42 3.35
CA VAL A 217 7.71 -5.09 3.62
C VAL A 217 8.81 -4.09 4.00
N ILE A 218 8.94 -3.00 3.25
CA ILE A 218 9.99 -2.01 3.49
C ILE A 218 9.68 -1.18 4.73
N ARG A 219 8.45 -0.64 4.80
CA ARG A 219 8.06 0.27 5.88
C ARG A 219 7.98 -0.43 7.23
N LYS A 220 7.48 -1.66 7.26
CA LYS A 220 7.49 -2.49 8.48
C LYS A 220 8.91 -2.75 8.98
N SER A 221 9.85 -3.07 8.09
CA SER A 221 11.26 -3.22 8.49
C SER A 221 11.82 -1.97 9.16
N ILE A 222 11.49 -0.78 8.65
CA ILE A 222 11.96 0.50 9.21
C ILE A 222 11.31 0.77 10.57
N VAL A 223 9.99 0.59 10.67
CA VAL A 223 9.25 0.80 11.94
C VAL A 223 9.71 -0.20 12.99
N ASP A 224 9.86 -1.49 12.64
CA ASP A 224 10.31 -2.53 13.57
C ASP A 224 11.74 -2.26 14.05
N GLU A 225 12.64 -1.80 13.17
CA GLU A 225 13.99 -1.37 13.56
C GLU A 225 13.95 -0.16 14.50
N GLY A 226 13.09 0.82 14.22
CA GLY A 226 12.86 1.97 15.09
C GLY A 226 12.38 1.55 16.48
N ILE A 227 11.40 0.66 16.55
CA ILE A 227 10.89 0.11 17.82
C ILE A 227 11.98 -0.67 18.57
N PHE A 228 12.79 -1.44 17.86
CA PHE A 228 13.92 -2.16 18.46
C PHE A 228 14.94 -1.21 19.09
N LYS A 229 15.27 -0.11 18.41
CA LYS A 229 16.20 0.92 18.90
C LYS A 229 15.71 1.66 20.15
N LEU A 230 14.40 1.67 20.42
CA LEU A 230 13.85 2.24 21.65
C LEU A 230 14.16 1.41 22.91
N GLY A 231 14.68 0.19 22.75
CA GLY A 231 15.18 -0.61 23.88
C GLY A 231 14.07 -1.12 24.81
N VAL A 232 12.83 -1.28 24.32
CA VAL A 232 11.74 -1.84 25.13
C VAL A 232 11.95 -3.34 25.30
N GLU A 233 12.51 -3.70 26.45
CA GLU A 233 12.73 -5.10 26.84
C GLU A 233 11.40 -5.84 27.02
N LYS A 234 11.32 -7.04 26.44
CA LYS A 234 10.18 -7.94 26.64
C LYS A 234 10.33 -8.65 27.98
N PHE A 235 9.49 -8.30 28.94
CA PHE A 235 9.41 -8.99 30.22
C PHE A 235 8.16 -9.86 30.30
N SER A 236 8.31 -11.12 30.70
CA SER A 236 7.19 -11.96 31.12
C SER A 236 6.67 -11.53 32.49
N ALA A 237 5.40 -11.82 32.78
CA ALA A 237 4.82 -11.55 34.11
C ALA A 237 5.65 -12.15 35.26
N SER A 238 6.26 -13.32 35.05
CA SER A 238 7.12 -13.99 36.04
C SER A 238 8.43 -13.24 36.31
N GLN A 239 9.04 -12.64 35.29
CA GLN A 239 10.25 -11.83 35.44
C GLN A 239 9.95 -10.53 36.18
N ILE A 240 8.82 -9.90 35.87
CA ILE A 240 8.35 -8.69 36.58
C ILE A 240 8.05 -9.00 38.05
N HIS A 241 7.48 -10.17 38.35
CA HIS A 241 7.18 -10.59 39.73
C HIS A 241 8.43 -10.74 40.60
N LYS A 242 9.54 -11.22 40.03
CA LYS A 242 10.82 -11.43 40.73
C LYS A 242 11.68 -10.16 40.80
N MET A 243 11.26 -9.07 40.15
CA MET A 243 12.03 -7.85 40.04
C MET A 243 11.85 -6.98 41.28
N ASP A 244 12.96 -6.43 41.79
CA ASP A 244 12.90 -5.43 42.85
C ASP A 244 12.15 -4.17 42.36
N TRP A 245 11.53 -3.47 43.31
CA TRP A 245 10.72 -2.30 43.01
C TRP A 245 11.51 -1.17 42.34
N ASN A 246 12.73 -0.88 42.80
CA ASN A 246 13.55 0.19 42.22
C ASN A 246 13.93 -0.13 40.76
N ALA A 247 14.22 -1.40 40.50
CA ALA A 247 14.51 -1.87 39.16
C ALA A 247 13.27 -1.79 38.26
N LEU A 248 12.09 -2.15 38.77
CA LEU A 248 10.82 -2.04 38.05
C LEU A 248 10.45 -0.58 37.74
N GLU A 249 10.65 0.34 38.67
CA GLU A 249 10.40 1.78 38.47
C GLU A 249 11.30 2.36 37.37
N SER A 250 12.58 1.99 37.34
CA SER A 250 13.49 2.35 36.25
C SER A 250 13.00 1.83 34.89
N ARG A 251 12.53 0.57 34.82
CA ARG A 251 11.96 0.00 33.58
C ARG A 251 10.69 0.71 33.14
N ILE A 252 9.82 1.09 34.08
CA ILE A 252 8.61 1.86 33.82
C ILE A 252 8.95 3.21 33.18
N ASN A 253 9.94 3.93 33.71
CA ASN A 253 10.37 5.22 33.16
C ASN A 253 10.97 5.08 31.76
N ASN A 254 11.82 4.07 31.54
CA ASN A 254 12.38 3.78 30.21
C ASN A 254 11.28 3.44 29.20
N TRP A 255 10.33 2.58 29.60
CA TRP A 255 9.19 2.23 28.77
C TRP A 255 8.32 3.46 28.45
N LEU A 256 8.08 4.35 29.42
CA LEU A 256 7.28 5.56 29.20
C LEU A 256 7.92 6.46 28.15
N ASN A 257 9.23 6.69 28.25
CA ASN A 257 9.98 7.47 27.26
C ASN A 257 9.92 6.82 25.88
N ALA A 258 10.13 5.50 25.81
CA ALA A 258 10.04 4.75 24.57
C ALA A 258 8.64 4.84 23.92
N VAL A 259 7.56 4.70 24.69
CA VAL A 259 6.20 4.79 24.17
C VAL A 259 5.87 6.21 23.71
N ILE A 260 6.29 7.24 24.44
CA ILE A 260 6.10 8.63 24.03
C ILE A 260 6.79 8.86 22.68
N THR A 261 8.04 8.42 22.53
CA THR A 261 8.78 8.53 21.28
C THR A 261 8.10 7.74 20.17
N ALA A 262 7.84 6.44 20.36
CA ALA A 262 7.19 5.59 19.35
C ALA A 262 5.88 6.17 18.84
N VAL A 263 5.05 6.69 19.74
CA VAL A 263 3.74 7.25 19.38
C VAL A 263 3.88 8.59 18.66
N LYS A 264 4.74 9.50 19.14
CA LYS A 264 4.90 10.84 18.56
C LYS A 264 5.73 10.85 17.28
N THR A 265 6.65 9.92 17.11
CA THR A 265 7.57 9.88 15.96
C THR A 265 7.21 8.72 15.05
N LEU A 266 7.43 7.47 15.47
CA LEU A 266 7.32 6.28 14.62
C LEU A 266 5.92 6.07 14.05
N PHE A 267 4.92 5.98 14.91
CA PHE A 267 3.54 5.73 14.49
C PHE A 267 2.92 6.95 13.82
N ASN A 268 3.23 8.16 14.29
CA ASN A 268 2.73 9.38 13.65
C ASN A 268 3.31 9.57 12.24
N GLY A 269 4.62 9.40 12.08
CA GLY A 269 5.30 9.51 10.79
C GLY A 269 4.81 8.47 9.79
N GLU A 270 4.65 7.22 10.21
CA GLU A 270 4.07 6.18 9.34
C GLU A 270 2.61 6.46 8.99
N LYS A 271 1.82 7.00 9.93
CA LYS A 271 0.44 7.41 9.65
C LYS A 271 0.39 8.51 8.59
N ILE A 272 1.23 9.53 8.71
CA ILE A 272 1.34 10.61 7.71
C ILE A 272 1.72 10.05 6.33
N LEU A 273 2.70 9.15 6.27
CA LEU A 273 3.16 8.59 5.01
C LEU A 273 2.09 7.71 4.35
N CYS A 274 1.43 6.84 5.13
CA CYS A 274 0.27 6.07 4.66
C CYS A 274 -0.86 6.98 4.15
N ASP A 275 -1.17 8.06 4.89
CA ASP A 275 -2.22 9.00 4.51
C ASP A 275 -1.90 9.76 3.22
N HIS A 276 -0.62 10.04 2.98
CA HIS A 276 -0.16 10.68 1.75
C HIS A 276 -0.16 9.72 0.56
N VAL A 277 0.52 8.57 0.68
CA VAL A 277 0.74 7.62 -0.42
C VAL A 277 -0.57 6.95 -0.85
N PHE A 278 -1.46 6.65 0.10
CA PHE A 278 -2.74 5.97 -0.16
C PHE A 278 -3.94 6.91 -0.02
N ALA A 279 -3.77 8.18 -0.36
CA ALA A 279 -4.81 9.20 -0.22
C ALA A 279 -6.10 8.89 -1.02
N SER A 280 -6.02 8.04 -2.04
CA SER A 280 -7.15 7.61 -2.87
C SER A 280 -8.08 6.61 -2.19
N SER A 281 -7.70 5.99 -1.06
CA SER A 281 -8.52 4.98 -0.40
C SER A 281 -8.31 4.89 1.12
N ASP A 282 -9.36 5.21 1.87
CA ASP A 282 -9.36 5.16 3.34
C ASP A 282 -9.18 3.75 3.90
N SER A 283 -9.83 2.76 3.27
CA SER A 283 -9.68 1.36 3.70
C SER A 283 -8.25 0.86 3.51
N ILE A 284 -7.61 1.23 2.40
CA ILE A 284 -6.22 0.86 2.11
C ILE A 284 -5.28 1.54 3.10
N ARG A 285 -5.38 2.86 3.30
CA ARG A 285 -4.46 3.58 4.21
C ARG A 285 -4.56 3.06 5.65
N GLU A 286 -5.77 2.77 6.13
CA GLU A 286 -5.97 2.24 7.48
C GLU A 286 -5.44 0.81 7.63
N SER A 287 -5.73 -0.06 6.64
CA SER A 287 -5.26 -1.44 6.66
C SER A 287 -3.73 -1.51 6.61
N CYS A 288 -3.11 -0.71 5.74
CA CYS A 288 -1.66 -0.64 5.57
C CYS A 288 -0.97 -0.19 6.86
N PHE A 289 -1.44 0.93 7.44
CA PHE A 289 -0.91 1.45 8.69
C PHE A 289 -1.01 0.42 9.83
N ASN A 290 -2.14 -0.27 9.93
CA ASN A 290 -2.34 -1.32 10.94
C ASN A 290 -1.36 -2.48 10.74
N GLU A 291 -1.21 -2.98 9.51
CA GLU A 291 -0.32 -4.11 9.21
C GLU A 291 1.15 -3.83 9.57
N ILE A 292 1.59 -2.59 9.35
CA ILE A 292 2.93 -2.11 9.66
C ILE A 292 3.13 -1.97 11.18
N THR A 293 2.21 -1.30 11.87
CA THR A 293 2.43 -0.89 13.27
C THR A 293 1.98 -1.92 14.31
N LYS A 294 1.17 -2.92 13.92
CA LYS A 294 0.56 -3.88 14.84
C LYS A 294 1.57 -4.60 15.75
N GLU A 295 2.65 -5.13 15.19
CA GLU A 295 3.63 -5.88 15.98
C GLU A 295 4.37 -4.97 16.96
N GLY A 296 4.88 -3.83 16.48
CA GLY A 296 5.51 -2.82 17.34
C GLY A 296 4.58 -2.35 18.47
N ALA A 297 3.31 -2.10 18.16
CA ALA A 297 2.30 -1.75 19.16
C ALA A 297 2.11 -2.87 20.20
N MET A 298 2.03 -4.13 19.77
CA MET A 298 1.93 -5.27 20.68
C MET A 298 3.13 -5.38 21.63
N ILE A 299 4.35 -5.11 21.14
CA ILE A 299 5.56 -5.10 21.97
C ILE A 299 5.48 -3.99 23.02
N LEU A 300 5.17 -2.77 22.60
CA LEU A 300 5.09 -1.61 23.49
C LEU A 300 3.99 -1.77 24.54
N PHE A 301 2.79 -2.20 24.16
CA PHE A 301 1.66 -2.28 25.08
C PHE A 301 1.61 -3.59 25.87
N GLY A 302 2.43 -4.59 25.54
CA GLY A 302 2.55 -5.83 26.32
C GLY A 302 3.23 -5.61 27.68
N PHE A 303 4.15 -4.66 27.80
CA PHE A 303 4.85 -4.40 29.07
C PHE A 303 3.89 -3.93 30.18
N PRO A 304 3.05 -2.88 29.99
CA PRO A 304 2.05 -2.49 30.98
C PRO A 304 1.06 -3.59 31.32
N GLU A 305 0.67 -4.43 30.35
CA GLU A 305 -0.22 -5.55 30.59
C GLU A 305 0.40 -6.54 31.59
N ASN A 306 1.68 -6.85 31.44
CA ASN A 306 2.39 -7.75 32.36
C ASN A 306 2.65 -7.09 33.74
N VAL A 307 2.85 -5.77 33.79
CA VAL A 307 2.93 -5.01 35.05
C VAL A 307 1.58 -5.02 35.78
N ALA A 308 0.47 -4.77 35.08
CA ALA A 308 -0.87 -4.74 35.66
C ALA A 308 -1.32 -6.10 36.20
N LYS A 309 -0.95 -7.20 35.55
CA LYS A 309 -1.20 -8.55 36.09
C LYS A 309 -0.50 -8.81 37.43
N ASN A 310 0.55 -8.04 37.76
CA ASN A 310 1.34 -8.19 38.99
C ASN A 310 0.90 -7.25 40.13
N SER A 311 0.14 -6.19 39.85
CA SER A 311 -0.20 -5.14 40.85
C SER A 311 -1.33 -5.49 41.81
N LYS A 312 -2.01 -6.63 41.64
CA LYS A 312 -3.07 -7.15 42.53
C LYS A 312 -2.63 -7.38 44.00
N LYS A 313 -1.37 -7.09 44.35
CA LYS A 313 -0.75 -7.42 45.64
C LYS A 313 -0.30 -6.20 46.46
N SER A 314 -0.48 -4.95 45.99
CA SER A 314 -0.06 -3.74 46.73
C SER A 314 -0.74 -2.47 46.17
N SER A 315 -1.40 -1.69 47.03
CA SER A 315 -2.14 -0.47 46.69
C SER A 315 -1.27 0.62 46.04
N ASP A 316 -0.02 0.78 46.47
CA ASP A 316 0.92 1.77 45.91
C ASP A 316 1.28 1.48 44.45
N LYS A 317 1.29 0.19 44.06
CA LYS A 317 1.56 -0.23 42.67
C LYS A 317 0.38 0.11 41.74
N VAL A 318 -0.84 0.13 42.26
CA VAL A 318 -2.05 0.47 41.50
C VAL A 318 -2.08 1.96 41.15
N TYR A 319 -1.67 2.84 42.07
CA TYR A 319 -1.62 4.29 41.82
C TYR A 319 -0.61 4.67 40.72
N ARG A 320 0.57 4.02 40.69
CA ARG A 320 1.58 4.20 39.64
C ARG A 320 1.13 3.65 38.28
N ILE A 321 0.37 2.56 38.24
CA ILE A 321 -0.24 2.05 37.00
C ILE A 321 -1.32 3.01 36.48
N LEU A 322 -2.14 3.56 37.37
CA LEU A 322 -3.06 4.64 37.04
C LEU A 322 -2.31 5.86 36.49
N GLU A 323 -1.16 6.22 37.06
CA GLU A 323 -0.30 7.30 36.55
C GLU A 323 0.29 6.97 35.15
N MET A 324 0.79 5.74 34.94
CA MET A 324 1.25 5.26 33.63
C MET A 324 0.12 5.30 32.60
N MET A 325 -1.07 4.82 32.98
CA MET A 325 -2.26 4.83 32.14
C MET A 325 -2.74 6.25 31.85
N LEU A 326 -2.68 7.16 32.81
CA LEU A 326 -3.05 8.57 32.65
C LEU A 326 -2.08 9.27 31.68
N LYS A 327 -0.76 9.05 31.82
CA LYS A 327 0.25 9.60 30.89
C LYS A 327 0.10 9.03 29.48
N LEU A 328 -0.22 7.74 29.36
CA LEU A 328 -0.64 7.12 28.10
C LEU A 328 -1.89 7.80 27.53
N LEU A 329 -2.94 8.00 28.32
CA LEU A 329 -4.20 8.61 27.89
C LEU A 329 -4.02 10.08 27.47
N LEU A 330 -3.13 10.82 28.13
CA LEU A 330 -2.75 12.19 27.75
C LEU A 330 -1.97 12.21 26.43
N SER A 331 -1.05 11.27 26.22
CA SER A 331 -0.41 11.09 24.89
C SER A 331 -1.41 10.67 23.80
N ARG A 332 -2.48 9.94 24.19
CA ARG A 332 -3.57 9.49 23.32
C ARG A 332 -4.58 10.57 22.93
N PHE A 333 -4.58 11.75 23.55
CA PHE A 333 -5.46 12.85 23.12
C PHE A 333 -5.15 13.30 21.68
N ARG A 334 -3.94 13.02 21.17
CA ARG A 334 -3.55 13.16 19.75
C ARG A 334 -3.83 11.91 18.88
N LEU A 335 -4.20 10.77 19.45
CA LEU A 335 -4.48 9.51 18.75
C LEU A 335 -5.97 9.26 18.48
N ARG A 336 -6.90 10.17 18.79
CA ARG A 336 -8.33 9.98 18.47
C ARG A 336 -8.63 9.80 16.97
N LYS A 337 -7.66 10.06 16.08
CA LYS A 337 -7.70 9.72 14.64
C LYS A 337 -7.24 8.28 14.29
N MET A 338 -6.77 7.49 15.26
CA MET A 338 -6.31 6.10 15.08
C MET A 338 -7.46 5.11 15.35
N GLY A 339 -8.42 5.06 14.42
CA GLY A 339 -9.53 4.09 14.46
C GLY A 339 -9.08 2.63 14.54
N ARG A 340 -10.03 1.74 14.90
CA ARG A 340 -9.99 0.27 15.00
C ARG A 340 -8.89 -0.39 15.84
N LEU A 341 -7.62 -0.02 15.70
CA LEU A 341 -6.50 -0.49 16.53
C LEU A 341 -6.77 -0.24 18.03
N LEU A 342 -7.24 0.96 18.39
CA LEU A 342 -7.63 1.27 19.76
C LEU A 342 -8.85 0.47 20.26
N GLY A 343 -9.71 -0.04 19.36
CA GLY A 343 -10.87 -0.85 19.72
C GLY A 343 -10.46 -2.20 20.32
N GLU A 344 -9.50 -2.89 19.70
CA GLU A 344 -8.95 -4.15 20.24
C GLU A 344 -8.22 -3.92 21.58
N PHE A 345 -7.46 -2.83 21.69
CA PHE A 345 -6.80 -2.47 22.95
C PHE A 345 -7.82 -2.06 24.04
N ARG A 346 -8.91 -1.38 23.68
CA ARG A 346 -9.99 -1.01 24.60
C ARG A 346 -10.75 -2.24 25.11
N SER A 347 -11.03 -3.23 24.25
CA SER A 347 -11.65 -4.49 24.67
C SER A 347 -10.73 -5.31 25.60
N LYS A 348 -9.42 -5.29 25.36
CA LYS A 348 -8.44 -5.93 26.27
C LYS A 348 -8.25 -5.17 27.59
N LEU A 349 -8.36 -3.84 27.59
CA LEU A 349 -8.35 -3.03 28.82
C LEU A 349 -9.66 -3.17 29.62
N LEU A 350 -10.81 -3.24 28.96
CA LEU A 350 -12.09 -3.45 29.64
C LEU A 350 -12.16 -4.84 30.31
N LEU A 351 -11.51 -5.85 29.73
CA LEU A 351 -11.34 -7.17 30.36
C LEU A 351 -10.57 -7.11 31.69
N LEU A 352 -9.66 -6.14 31.88
CA LEU A 352 -8.97 -5.92 33.15
C LEU A 352 -9.89 -5.31 34.21
N ASN A 353 -10.81 -4.41 33.82
CA ASN A 353 -11.81 -3.83 34.74
C ASN A 353 -12.93 -4.83 35.11
N VAL A 354 -13.29 -5.76 34.22
CA VAL A 354 -14.33 -6.77 34.51
C VAL A 354 -13.87 -7.84 35.50
N MET A 355 -12.55 -8.00 35.72
CA MET A 355 -12.04 -8.88 36.79
C MET A 355 -12.06 -8.26 38.19
N GLU A 356 -12.49 -7.00 38.33
CA GLU A 356 -12.59 -6.29 39.61
C GLU A 356 -13.93 -6.57 40.33
N ASP A 357 -14.94 -7.05 39.59
CA ASP A 357 -16.34 -7.14 40.08
C ASP A 357 -16.76 -8.53 40.60
N LYS A 358 -15.85 -9.52 40.63
CA LYS A 358 -16.22 -10.91 41.01
C LYS A 358 -15.77 -11.41 42.38
N ASP A 359 -14.89 -10.70 43.09
CA ASP A 359 -14.33 -11.18 44.37
C ASP A 359 -14.45 -10.15 45.51
N GLY A 360 -15.55 -9.39 45.55
CA GLY A 360 -15.78 -8.32 46.53
C GLY A 360 -16.96 -8.54 47.46
N ASP A 361 -17.06 -9.69 48.14
CA ASP A 361 -17.85 -9.78 49.38
C ASP A 361 -16.89 -9.56 50.56
N PHE A 362 -16.81 -8.32 51.01
CA PHE A 362 -16.25 -7.98 52.33
C PHE A 362 -17.20 -6.96 52.96
N SER A 363 -18.11 -7.49 53.79
CA SER A 363 -18.94 -6.71 54.69
C SER A 363 -18.06 -5.90 55.63
N VAL A 364 -18.35 -4.59 55.69
CA VAL A 364 -17.79 -3.61 56.63
C VAL A 364 -18.36 -3.89 58.02
N GLU A 365 -17.52 -4.21 59.00
CA GLU A 365 -17.87 -4.08 60.40
C GLU A 365 -17.09 -2.90 61.00
N MET A 366 -17.86 -1.89 61.38
CA MET A 366 -17.44 -0.61 61.94
C MET A 366 -17.17 -0.81 63.44
N GLY A 367 -15.96 -0.50 63.90
CA GLY A 367 -15.58 -0.61 65.31
C GLY A 367 -14.72 0.58 65.73
N MET A 368 -15.35 1.50 66.46
CA MET A 368 -14.78 2.70 67.09
C MET A 368 -13.52 2.40 67.93
N ILE A 369 -12.51 3.25 67.83
CA ILE A 369 -12.12 4.32 68.79
C ILE A 369 -10.99 5.15 68.15
#